data_AF-A0A970AXS3-F1
#
_entry.id   AF-A0A970AXS3-F1
#
_cell.length_a   1.000
_cell.length_b   1.000
_cell.length_c   1.000
_cell.angle_alpha   90.00
_cell.angle_beta   90.00
_cell.angle_gamma   90.00
#
_symmetry.space_group_name_H-M   'P 1'
#
loop_
_entity.id
_entity.type
_entity.pdbx_description
1 polymer ?
#
loop_
_entity_poly.entity_id
_entity_poly.type
_entity_poly.pdbx_seq_one_letter_code
_entity_poly.pdbx_strand_id
1 'polypeptide(L)'
;ARAALAAMERHGADRLVAEVNQGGDLVERVVRMIDPQVPFRAVHATRSKMLRAEPVAALYEQGRVAHVRGLAQLEEQMCQMAVTGWKGKGSPDRLDALVWALTEVMVNPVGRVGRPTVRSL
;
A
#
# COMPACT_ATOMS: atom_id res chain seq x y z
N ALA A 1 -1.17 3.10 -15.45
CA ALA A 1 -2.59 3.39 -15.14
C ALA A 1 -3.54 2.30 -15.67
N ARG A 2 -3.67 2.06 -16.98
CA ARG A 2 -4.58 1.01 -17.52
C ARG A 2 -4.40 -0.37 -16.86
N ALA A 3 -3.16 -0.85 -16.72
CA ALA A 3 -2.90 -2.15 -16.07
C ALA A 3 -3.37 -2.20 -14.60
N ALA A 4 -3.27 -1.09 -13.87
CA ALA A 4 -3.71 -0.99 -12.48
C ALA A 4 -5.24 -0.97 -12.37
N LEU A 5 -5.92 -0.21 -13.23
CA LEU A 5 -7.39 -0.21 -13.32
C LEU A 5 -7.93 -1.60 -13.70
N ALA A 6 -7.34 -2.24 -14.70
CA ALA A 6 -7.72 -3.59 -15.08
C ALA A 6 -7.45 -4.60 -13.95
N ALA A 7 -6.41 -4.41 -13.15
CA ALA A 7 -6.18 -5.25 -11.97
C ALA A 7 -7.25 -5.00 -10.89
N MET A 8 -7.59 -3.75 -10.62
CA MET A 8 -8.63 -3.37 -9.68
C MET A 8 -9.98 -4.01 -10.06
N GLU A 9 -10.36 -3.94 -11.34
CA GLU A 9 -11.58 -4.56 -11.86
C GLU A 9 -11.53 -6.09 -11.75
N ARG A 10 -10.46 -6.73 -12.24
CA ARG A 10 -10.30 -8.20 -12.17
C ARG A 10 -10.38 -8.75 -10.75
N HIS A 11 -9.90 -7.99 -9.77
CA HIS A 11 -9.85 -8.41 -8.37
C HIS A 11 -11.02 -7.85 -7.54
N GLY A 12 -11.93 -7.06 -8.14
CA GLY A 12 -13.04 -6.43 -7.43
C GLY A 12 -12.60 -5.55 -6.26
N ALA A 13 -11.45 -4.87 -6.40
CA ALA A 13 -10.87 -4.10 -5.30
C ALA A 13 -11.65 -2.81 -5.04
N ASP A 14 -11.85 -2.46 -3.77
CA ASP A 14 -12.62 -1.27 -3.37
C ASP A 14 -11.91 0.06 -3.64
N ARG A 15 -10.59 0.04 -3.79
CA ARG A 15 -9.74 1.24 -3.85
C ARG A 15 -8.39 0.97 -4.50
N LEU A 16 -7.90 1.94 -5.26
CA LEU A 16 -6.53 1.98 -5.77
C LEU A 16 -5.67 2.89 -4.90
N VAL A 17 -4.66 2.33 -4.23
CA VAL A 17 -3.71 3.08 -3.38
C VAL A 17 -2.40 3.29 -4.14
N ALA A 18 -1.84 4.50 -4.11
CA ALA A 18 -0.57 4.80 -4.75
C ALA A 18 0.31 5.74 -3.91
N GLU A 19 1.60 5.40 -3.80
CA GLU A 19 2.61 6.25 -3.16
C GLU A 19 3.01 7.41 -4.07
N VAL A 20 3.04 8.63 -3.52
CA VAL A 20 3.10 9.87 -4.30
C VAL A 20 4.26 10.82 -3.91
N ASN A 21 5.39 10.27 -3.44
CA ASN A 21 6.48 11.07 -2.89
C ASN A 21 7.13 12.07 -3.87
N GLN A 22 7.11 11.79 -5.18
CA GLN A 22 7.65 12.67 -6.22
C GLN A 22 6.74 12.63 -7.45
N GLY A 23 6.07 13.74 -7.77
CA GLY A 23 5.15 13.83 -8.91
C GLY A 23 3.72 13.33 -8.61
N GLY A 24 3.30 13.38 -7.34
CA GLY A 24 2.06 12.80 -6.84
C GLY A 24 0.79 13.09 -7.62
N ASP A 25 0.57 14.37 -7.95
CA ASP A 25 -0.61 14.78 -8.70
C ASP A 25 -0.65 14.16 -10.11
N LEU A 26 0.50 13.81 -10.69
CA LEU A 26 0.53 13.21 -12.03
C LEU A 26 -0.05 11.80 -12.01
N VAL A 27 0.22 11.00 -10.97
CA VAL A 27 -0.28 9.63 -10.88
C VAL A 27 -1.80 9.64 -10.80
N GLU A 28 -2.37 10.43 -9.88
CA GLU A 28 -3.82 10.54 -9.75
C GLU A 28 -4.46 11.05 -11.04
N ARG A 29 -3.92 12.14 -11.62
CA ARG A 29 -4.44 12.69 -12.88
C ARG A 29 -4.41 11.66 -14.00
N VAL A 30 -3.32 10.91 -14.17
CA VAL A 30 -3.21 9.92 -15.25
C VAL A 30 -4.19 8.76 -15.07
N VAL A 31 -4.46 8.33 -13.84
CA VAL A 31 -5.48 7.31 -13.59
C VAL A 31 -6.88 7.89 -13.86
N ARG A 32 -7.18 9.09 -13.35
CA ARG A 32 -8.49 9.75 -13.51
C ARG A 32 -8.79 10.19 -14.95
N MET A 33 -7.78 10.42 -15.77
CA MET A 33 -7.97 10.66 -17.21
C MET A 33 -8.52 9.42 -17.94
N ILE A 34 -8.27 8.21 -17.42
CA ILE A 34 -8.77 6.95 -17.99
C ILE A 34 -10.10 6.58 -17.33
N ASP A 35 -10.18 6.67 -16.01
CA ASP A 35 -11.40 6.44 -15.24
C ASP A 35 -11.60 7.56 -14.21
N PRO A 36 -12.48 8.54 -14.50
CA PRO A 36 -12.73 9.66 -13.59
C PRO A 36 -13.29 9.27 -12.22
N GLN A 37 -14.01 8.15 -12.15
CA GLN A 37 -14.74 7.71 -10.95
C GLN A 37 -13.92 6.76 -10.08
N VAL A 38 -12.69 6.42 -10.48
CA VAL A 38 -11.83 5.52 -9.71
C VAL A 38 -11.69 5.98 -8.24
N PRO A 39 -11.95 5.08 -7.28
CA PRO A 39 -11.68 5.32 -5.86
C PRO A 39 -10.16 5.27 -5.63
N PHE A 40 -9.50 6.42 -5.80
CA PHE A 40 -8.06 6.57 -5.67
C PHE A 40 -7.65 7.12 -4.30
N ARG A 41 -6.56 6.61 -3.74
CA ARG A 41 -5.94 7.11 -2.51
C ARG A 41 -4.45 7.34 -2.69
N ALA A 42 -4.06 8.61 -2.66
CA ALA A 42 -2.67 9.04 -2.59
C ALA A 42 -2.12 8.83 -1.16
N VAL A 43 -0.96 8.18 -1.03
CA VAL A 43 -0.24 8.04 0.23
C VAL A 43 1.19 8.58 0.12
N HIS A 44 1.69 9.17 1.20
CA HIS A 44 3.05 9.70 1.24
C HIS A 44 3.87 8.88 2.24
N ALA A 45 5.05 8.41 1.83
CA ALA A 45 5.96 7.74 2.74
C ALA A 45 6.71 8.80 3.55
N THR A 46 6.39 8.89 4.84
CA THR A 46 7.10 9.74 5.81
C THR A 46 8.13 8.98 6.63
N ARG A 47 8.11 7.65 6.55
CA ARG A 47 8.99 6.73 7.29
C ARG A 47 9.77 5.87 6.31
N SER A 48 10.91 5.37 6.79
CA SER A 48 11.72 4.42 6.02
C SER A 48 10.91 3.17 5.66
N LYS A 49 11.31 2.49 4.58
CA LYS A 49 10.65 1.26 4.12
C LYS A 49 10.53 0.21 5.22
N MET A 50 11.60 0.05 6.01
CA MET A 50 11.64 -0.88 7.14
C MET A 50 10.62 -0.50 8.22
N LEU A 51 10.59 0.77 8.65
CA LEU A 51 9.64 1.22 9.67
C LEU A 51 8.18 1.15 9.22
N ARG A 52 7.91 1.24 7.91
CA ARG A 52 6.57 1.02 7.35
C ARG A 52 6.18 -0.45 7.32
N ALA A 53 7.14 -1.34 7.12
CA ALA A 53 6.89 -2.78 7.04
C ALA A 53 6.68 -3.45 8.40
N GLU A 54 7.16 -2.85 9.49
CA GLU A 54 7.10 -3.42 10.84
C GLU A 54 5.67 -3.79 11.31
N PRO A 55 4.64 -2.90 11.18
CA PRO A 55 3.28 -3.27 11.57
C PRO A 55 2.70 -4.40 10.72
N VAL A 56 3.14 -4.50 9.46
CA VAL A 56 2.72 -5.55 8.53
C VAL A 56 3.39 -6.88 8.87
N ALA A 57 4.67 -6.86 9.26
CA ALA A 57 5.38 -8.04 9.74
C ALA A 57 4.70 -8.65 10.97
N ALA A 58 4.22 -7.82 11.90
CA ALA A 58 3.45 -8.29 13.05
C ALA A 58 2.15 -9.01 12.64
N LEU A 59 1.49 -8.61 11.54
CA LEU A 59 0.32 -9.32 11.02
C LEU A 59 0.68 -10.71 10.48
N TYR A 60 1.85 -10.86 9.85
CA TYR A 60 2.36 -12.17 9.43
C TYR A 60 2.71 -13.05 10.62
N GLU A 61 3.38 -12.50 11.63
CA GLU A 61 3.74 -13.23 12.86
C GLU A 61 2.49 -13.74 13.59
N GLN A 62 1.42 -12.96 13.59
CA GLN A 62 0.11 -13.36 14.14
C GLN A 62 -0.67 -14.35 13.25
N GLY A 63 -0.12 -14.75 12.10
CA GLY A 63 -0.80 -15.65 11.14
C GLY A 63 -2.02 -15.02 10.46
N ARG A 64 -2.16 -13.69 10.48
CA ARG A 64 -3.32 -12.97 9.92
C ARG A 64 -3.21 -12.69 8.42
N VAL A 65 -2.04 -12.95 7.84
CA VAL A 65 -1.76 -12.77 6.41
C VAL A 65 -1.14 -14.06 5.88
N ALA A 66 -1.68 -14.55 4.77
CA ALA A 66 -1.17 -15.71 4.05
C ALA A 66 -1.17 -15.44 2.54
N HIS A 67 -0.23 -16.04 1.83
CA HIS A 67 -0.10 -15.91 0.39
C HIS A 67 -0.69 -17.11 -0.33
N VAL A 68 -1.36 -16.84 -1.45
CA VAL A 68 -1.68 -17.87 -2.43
C VAL A 68 -0.47 -18.11 -3.34
N ARG A 69 -0.46 -19.26 -4.03
CA ARG A 69 0.62 -19.58 -4.98
C ARG A 69 0.72 -18.52 -6.08
N GLY A 70 1.94 -18.32 -6.59
CA GLY A 70 2.23 -17.38 -7.69
C GLY A 70 2.87 -16.06 -7.28
N LEU A 71 3.21 -15.90 -5.99
CA LEU A 71 3.82 -14.69 -5.43
C LEU A 71 5.33 -14.80 -5.17
N ALA A 72 6.02 -15.75 -5.81
CA ALA A 72 7.44 -16.02 -5.57
C ALA A 72 8.36 -14.79 -5.64
N GLN A 73 8.12 -13.87 -6.58
CA GLN A 73 8.91 -12.63 -6.69
C GLN A 73 8.66 -11.66 -5.53
N LEU A 74 7.44 -11.63 -4.99
CA LEU A 74 7.12 -10.87 -3.80
C LEU A 74 7.76 -11.51 -2.57
N GLU A 75 7.64 -12.83 -2.44
CA GLU A 75 8.24 -13.62 -1.34
C GLU A 75 9.76 -13.46 -1.31
N GLU A 76 10.42 -13.46 -2.48
CA GLU A 76 11.86 -13.20 -2.59
C GLU A 76 12.23 -11.79 -2.09
N GLN A 77 11.45 -10.76 -2.46
CA GLN A 77 11.65 -9.43 -1.90
C GLN A 77 11.38 -9.40 -0.39
N MET A 78 10.41 -10.15 0.13
CA MET A 78 10.20 -10.25 1.57
C MET A 78 11.41 -10.86 2.28
N CYS A 79 12.00 -11.92 1.75
CA CYS A 79 13.21 -12.54 2.30
C CYS A 79 14.44 -11.61 2.28
N GLN A 80 14.50 -10.67 1.33
CA GLN A 80 15.58 -9.69 1.22
C GLN A 80 15.39 -8.44 2.10
N MET A 81 14.21 -8.29 2.74
CA MET A 81 13.97 -7.23 3.72
C MET A 81 14.42 -7.70 5.10
N ALA A 82 15.56 -7.19 5.56
CA ALA A 82 16.09 -7.47 6.89
C ALA A 82 15.69 -6.39 7.89
N VAL A 83 15.88 -6.66 9.19
CA VAL A 83 15.71 -5.67 10.27
C VAL A 83 16.62 -4.46 10.07
N THR A 84 17.81 -4.67 9.50
CA THR A 84 18.76 -3.60 9.14
C THR A 84 18.37 -2.84 7.88
N GLY A 85 17.28 -3.23 7.21
CA GLY A 85 16.79 -2.63 5.97
C GLY A 85 16.86 -3.54 4.75
N TRP A 86 16.58 -2.95 3.59
CA TRP A 86 16.51 -3.60 2.28
C TRP A 86 17.91 -3.99 1.78
N LYS A 87 18.09 -5.27 1.39
CA LYS A 87 19.37 -5.81 0.91
C LYS A 87 19.43 -6.07 -0.60
N GLY A 88 18.32 -5.94 -1.32
CA GLY A 88 18.27 -6.18 -2.77
C GLY A 88 18.74 -4.99 -3.60
N LYS A 89 18.83 -5.20 -4.92
CA LYS A 89 19.09 -4.12 -5.88
C LYS A 89 17.80 -3.36 -6.22
N GLY A 90 17.89 -2.05 -6.39
CA GLY A 90 16.73 -1.21 -6.70
C GLY A 90 15.78 -1.03 -5.50
N SER A 91 14.54 -0.62 -5.77
CA SER A 91 13.50 -0.50 -4.74
C SER A 91 12.70 -1.81 -4.65
N PRO A 92 12.29 -2.25 -3.45
CA PRO A 92 11.45 -3.43 -3.27
C PRO A 92 9.98 -3.11 -3.61
N ASP A 93 9.72 -2.87 -4.89
CA ASP A 93 8.45 -2.40 -5.44
C ASP A 93 7.23 -3.27 -5.05
N ARG A 94 7.35 -4.60 -5.10
CA ARG A 94 6.26 -5.53 -4.76
C ARG A 94 6.01 -5.54 -3.25
N LEU A 95 7.06 -5.56 -2.46
CA LEU A 95 6.96 -5.48 -1.00
C LEU A 95 6.32 -4.16 -0.57
N ASP A 96 6.76 -3.03 -1.15
CA ASP A 96 6.18 -1.71 -0.85
C ASP A 96 4.67 -1.68 -1.19
N ALA A 97 4.29 -2.22 -2.36
CA ALA A 97 2.89 -2.34 -2.74
C ALA A 97 2.07 -3.20 -1.76
N LEU A 98 2.61 -4.34 -1.33
CA LEU A 98 2.00 -5.21 -0.31
C LEU A 98 1.83 -4.47 1.03
N VAL A 99 2.88 -3.78 1.48
CA VAL A 99 2.86 -3.04 2.75
C VAL A 99 1.77 -1.98 2.72
N TRP A 100 1.65 -1.23 1.63
CA TRP A 100 0.57 -0.24 1.49
C TRP A 100 -0.82 -0.87 1.46
N ALA A 101 -1.00 -1.96 0.72
CA ALA A 101 -2.27 -2.67 0.66
C ALA A 101 -2.72 -3.16 2.04
N LEU A 102 -1.84 -3.84 2.78
CA LEU A 102 -2.14 -4.33 4.12
C LEU A 102 -2.29 -3.20 5.14
N THR A 103 -1.55 -2.10 4.96
CA THR A 103 -1.71 -0.92 5.81
C THR A 103 -3.10 -0.32 5.66
N GLU A 104 -3.58 -0.13 4.43
CA GLU A 104 -4.92 0.43 4.17
C GLU A 104 -6.03 -0.48 4.69
N VAL A 105 -5.88 -1.80 4.52
CA VAL A 105 -6.94 -2.75 4.90
C VAL A 105 -6.95 -3.05 6.40
N MET A 106 -5.78 -3.21 7.02
CA MET A 106 -5.67 -3.81 8.36
C MET A 106 -5.13 -2.87 9.44
N VAL A 107 -4.31 -1.89 9.07
CA VAL A 107 -3.62 -1.00 10.04
C VAL A 107 -4.34 0.33 10.18
N ASN A 108 -4.81 0.88 9.07
CA ASN A 108 -5.64 2.07 8.99
C ASN A 108 -7.08 1.69 8.62
N PRO A 109 -7.81 0.93 9.44
CA PRO A 109 -9.17 0.57 9.10
C PRO A 109 -9.96 1.85 8.82
N VAL A 110 -10.53 1.92 7.62
CA VAL A 110 -11.46 2.94 7.17
C VAL A 110 -12.61 2.98 8.18
N GLY A 111 -12.50 3.81 9.21
CA GLY A 111 -13.40 3.66 10.37
C GLY A 111 -13.01 4.36 11.66
N ARG A 112 -11.79 4.89 11.83
CA ARG A 112 -11.63 5.99 12.80
C ARG A 112 -12.19 7.26 12.17
N VAL A 113 -13.52 7.34 12.09
CA VAL A 113 -14.22 8.62 12.21
C VAL A 113 -13.60 9.25 13.44
N GLY A 114 -12.75 10.26 13.25
CA GLY A 114 -12.18 10.99 14.36
C GLY A 114 -13.34 11.34 15.28
N ARG A 115 -13.23 11.03 16.58
CA ARG A 115 -14.26 11.45 17.55
C ARG A 115 -14.53 12.93 17.26
N PRO A 116 -15.77 13.33 16.92
CA PRO A 116 -16.05 14.72 16.62
C PRO A 116 -15.57 15.57 17.79
N THR A 117 -14.62 16.46 17.54
CA THR A 117 -14.13 17.40 18.54
C THR A 117 -14.85 18.72 18.33
N VAL A 118 -15.49 19.20 19.39
CA VAL A 118 -16.04 20.56 19.42
C VAL A 118 -14.86 21.49 19.70
N ARG A 119 -14.59 22.46 18.82
CA ARG A 119 -13.70 23.58 19.17
C ARG A 119 -14.42 24.42 20.22
N SER A 120 -13.87 24.51 21.44
CA SER A 120 -14.29 25.54 22.38
C SER A 120 -13.78 26.90 21.89
N LEU A 121 -14.66 27.90 21.94
CA LEU A 121 -14.37 29.31 21.66
C LEU A 121 -13.41 29.89 22.71
#